data_AF-A0A6G3S6B3-F1
#
_entry.id   AF-A0A6G3S6B3-F1
#
_cell.length_a   1.000
_cell.length_b   1.000
_cell.length_c   1.000
_cell.angle_alpha   90.00
_cell.angle_beta   90.00
_cell.angle_gamma   90.00
#
_symmetry.space_group_name_H-M   'P 1'
#
loop_
_entity.id
_entity.type
_entity.pdbx_description
1 polymer ?
#
loop_
_entity_poly.entity_id
_entity_poly.type
_entity_poly.pdbx_seq_one_letter_code
_entity_poly.pdbx_strand_id
1 'polypeptide(L)' 'MEGSVVIVDGANVVGSVPDGWWRDRLGAARRLRDRLVDHPLGRDAELVLVVEGAARATEPVPGVRVEAAAGSGDDRIV' A
#
# COMPACT_ATOMS: atom_id res chain seq x y z
N MET A 1 24.67 3.35 0.52
CA MET A 1 24.09 2.15 1.14
C MET A 1 22.88 1.82 0.30
N GLU A 2 22.79 0.61 -0.25
CA GLU A 2 21.52 0.15 -0.84
C GLU A 2 20.46 0.24 0.26
N GLY A 3 19.54 1.18 0.13
CA GLY A 3 18.39 1.28 1.02
C GLY A 3 17.53 0.03 0.83
N SER A 4 17.02 -0.53 1.91
CA SER A 4 16.06 -1.63 1.79
C SER A 4 14.80 -1.14 1.08
N VAL A 5 14.13 -2.02 0.36
CA VAL A 5 12.78 -1.77 -0.16
C VAL A 5 11.80 -2.52 0.73
N VAL A 6 10.78 -1.84 1.20
CA VAL A 6 9.67 -2.45 1.93
C VAL A 6 8.45 -2.45 1.02
N ILE A 7 7.98 -3.64 0.69
CA ILE A 7 6.78 -3.87 -0.09
C ILE A 7 5.62 -4.15 0.88
N VAL A 8 4.55 -3.38 0.77
CA VAL A 8 3.36 -3.47 1.61
C VAL A 8 2.21 -4.02 0.76
N ASP A 9 1.70 -5.19 1.11
CA ASP A 9 0.43 -5.68 0.57
C ASP A 9 -0.72 -4.87 1.17
N GLY A 10 -1.30 -3.97 0.37
CA GLY A 10 -2.37 -3.10 0.81
C GLY A 10 -3.65 -3.84 1.17
N ALA A 11 -3.98 -4.94 0.49
CA ALA A 11 -5.21 -5.69 0.75
C ALA A 11 -5.12 -6.46 2.07
N ASN A 12 -3.98 -7.10 2.33
CA ASN A 12 -3.74 -7.78 3.59
C ASN A 12 -3.72 -6.82 4.79
N VAL A 13 -3.01 -5.69 4.66
CA VAL A 13 -2.91 -4.71 5.75
C VAL A 13 -4.24 -4.05 6.04
N VAL A 14 -4.97 -3.59 5.02
CA VAL A 14 -6.34 -3.06 5.20
C VAL A 14 -7.27 -4.12 5.78
N GLY A 15 -7.15 -5.38 5.31
CA GLY A 15 -7.95 -6.51 5.76
C GLY A 15 -7.75 -6.90 7.23
N SER A 16 -6.63 -6.51 7.85
CA SER A 16 -6.28 -6.88 9.22
C SER A 16 -7.15 -6.23 10.31
N VAL A 17 -7.88 -5.15 9.98
CA VAL A 17 -8.73 -4.42 10.92
C VAL A 17 -10.17 -4.34 10.38
N PRO A 18 -11.20 -4.75 11.13
CA PRO A 18 -12.59 -4.72 10.67
C PRO A 18 -13.22 -3.32 10.80
N ASP A 19 -12.64 -2.32 10.14
CA ASP A 19 -13.01 -0.89 10.25
C ASP A 19 -14.09 -0.45 9.24
N GLY A 20 -14.66 -1.37 8.47
CA GLY A 20 -15.63 -1.05 7.42
C GLY A 20 -15.03 -0.89 6.02
N TRP A 21 -13.74 -1.18 5.81
CA TRP A 21 -13.04 -1.04 4.52
C TRP A 21 -13.78 -1.62 3.31
N TRP A 22 -14.62 -2.64 3.49
CA TRP A 22 -15.34 -3.29 2.39
C TRP A 22 -16.33 -2.36 1.70
N ARG A 23 -16.78 -1.30 2.38
CA ARG A 23 -17.68 -0.29 1.83
C ARG A 23 -16.95 0.74 0.96
N ASP A 24 -15.65 0.94 1.19
CA ASP A 24 -14.82 1.95 0.51
C ASP A 24 -13.38 1.47 0.42
N ARG A 25 -13.11 0.61 -0.57
CA ARG A 25 -11.80 0.00 -0.80
C ARG A 25 -10.74 1.03 -1.18
N LEU A 26 -11.09 1.96 -2.06
CA LEU A 26 -10.18 3.00 -2.54
C LEU A 26 -9.80 3.96 -1.40
N GLY A 27 -10.78 4.43 -0.62
CA GLY A 27 -10.49 5.28 0.52
C GLY A 27 -9.70 4.55 1.60
N ALA A 28 -9.95 3.26 1.84
CA ALA A 28 -9.15 2.47 2.77
C ALA A 28 -7.67 2.38 2.34
N ALA A 29 -7.40 2.12 1.06
CA ALA A 29 -6.05 2.10 0.52
C ALA A 29 -5.36 3.48 0.57
N ARG A 30 -6.08 4.56 0.24
CA ARG A 30 -5.56 5.95 0.38
C ARG A 30 -5.21 6.28 1.83
N ARG A 31 -6.06 5.91 2.80
CA ARG A 31 -5.77 6.09 4.23
C ARG A 31 -4.55 5.28 4.68
N LEU A 32 -4.37 4.06 4.17
CA LEU A 32 -3.15 3.30 4.44
C LEU A 32 -1.91 4.00 3.85
N ARG A 33 -1.95 4.40 2.59
CA ARG A 33 -0.87 5.15 1.92
C ARG A 33 -0.47 6.39 2.71
N ASP A 34 -1.45 7.18 3.15
CA ASP A 34 -1.16 8.43 3.87
C ASP A 34 -0.51 8.17 5.24
N ARG A 35 -0.89 7.07 5.93
CA ARG A 35 -0.21 6.64 7.17
C ARG A 35 1.23 6.16 6.93
N LEU A 36 1.52 5.63 5.75
CA LEU A 36 2.87 5.17 5.41
C LEU A 36 3.85 6.33 5.20
N VAL A 37 3.38 7.52 4.78
CA VAL A 37 4.21 8.72 4.58
C VAL A 37 4.98 9.09 5.86
N ASP A 38 4.32 9.06 7.01
CA ASP A 38 4.91 9.41 8.30
C ASP A 38 5.49 8.20 9.05
N HIS A 39 5.43 7.01 8.45
CA HIS A 39 5.85 5.78 9.10
C HIS A 39 7.38 5.73 9.22
N PRO A 40 7.97 5.36 10.39
CA PRO A 40 9.42 5.32 10.57
C PRO A 40 10.17 4.47 9.53
N LEU A 41 9.52 3.44 8.97
CA LEU A 41 10.09 2.61 7.90
C LEU A 41 10.52 3.45 6.69
N GLY A 42 9.82 4.54 6.35
CA GLY A 42 10.18 5.40 5.22
C GLY A 42 11.48 6.21 5.43
N ARG A 43 12.07 6.17 6.63
CA ARG A 43 13.38 6.80 6.92
C ARG A 43 14.54 5.89 6.51
N ASP A 44 14.34 4.58 6.63
CA ASP A 44 15.37 3.57 6.43
C ASP A 44 15.18 2.77 5.14
N ALA A 45 13.99 2.87 4.51
CA ALA A 45 13.62 2.10 3.33
C ALA A 45 12.75 2.89 2.33
N GLU A 46 12.82 2.50 1.05
CA GLU A 46 11.82 2.89 0.05
C GLU A 46 10.51 2.13 0.31
N LEU A 47 9.39 2.84 0.34
CA LEU A 47 8.06 2.25 0.55
C LEU A 47 7.32 2.06 -0.77
N VAL A 48 6.92 0.82 -1.03
CA VAL A 48 6.06 0.45 -2.16
C VAL A 48 4.78 -0.16 -1.63
N LEU A 49 3.65 0.51 -1.86
CA LEU A 49 2.32 0.00 -1.55
C LEU A 49 1.73 -0.70 -2.78
N VAL A 50 1.47 -2.00 -2.66
CA VAL A 50 0.79 -2.78 -3.71
C VAL A 50 -0.71 -2.74 -3.46
N VAL A 51 -1.48 -2.35 -4.47
CA VAL A 51 -2.95 -2.28 -4.44
C VAL A 51 -3.58 -3.19 -5.50
N GLU A 52 -4.76 -3.69 -5.21
CA GLU A 52 -5.50 -4.62 -6.08
C GLU A 52 -6.99 -4.27 -6.16
N GLY A 53 -7.70 -4.96 -7.06
CA GLY A 53 -9.16 -4.81 -7.24
C GLY A 53 -9.66 -3.36 -7.30
N ALA A 54 -10.67 -3.06 -6.49
CA ALA A 54 -11.29 -1.73 -6.44
C ALA A 54 -10.39 -0.61 -5.86
N ALA A 55 -9.21 -0.95 -5.33
CA ALA A 55 -8.24 0.01 -4.82
C ALA A 55 -7.18 0.43 -5.85
N ARG A 56 -7.17 -0.14 -7.07
CA ARG A 56 -6.15 0.15 -8.12
C ARG A 56 -6.06 1.61 -8.54
N ALA A 57 -7.09 2.41 -8.30
CA ALA A 57 -7.08 3.85 -8.55
C ALA A 57 -6.33 4.67 -7.47
N THR A 58 -5.69 4.02 -6.50
CA THR A 58 -4.89 4.71 -5.47
C THR A 58 -3.68 5.36 -6.13
N GLU A 59 -3.58 6.67 -6.02
CA GLU A 59 -2.47 7.44 -6.59
C GLU A 59 -1.24 7.40 -5.67
N PRO A 60 -0.01 7.50 -6.21
CA PRO A 60 1.18 7.67 -5.39
C PRO A 60 1.25 9.07 -4.75
N VAL A 61 2.07 9.20 -3.71
CA VAL A 61 2.38 10.47 -3.03
C VAL A 61 3.89 10.55 -2.74
N PRO A 62 4.47 11.73 -2.50
CA PRO A 62 5.86 11.82 -2.07
C PRO A 62 6.13 10.92 -0.85
N GLY A 63 7.16 10.07 -0.95
CA GLY A 63 7.53 9.11 0.10
C GLY A 63 6.86 7.73 0.02
N VAL A 64 5.83 7.55 -0.81
CA VAL A 64 5.17 6.23 -0.99
C VAL A 64 4.86 6.00 -2.46
N ARG A 65 5.58 5.06 -3.07
CA ARG A 65 5.27 4.54 -4.41
C ARG A 65 4.05 3.62 -4.32
N VAL A 66 3.20 3.65 -5.33
CA VAL A 66 2.01 2.78 -5.42
C VAL A 66 2.08 1.97 -6.70
N GLU A 67 1.88 0.66 -6.58
CA GLU A 67 1.87 -0.30 -7.68
C GLU A 67 0.53 -1.03 -7.73
N ALA A 68 -0.16 -1.00 -8.86
CA ALA A 68 -1.39 -1.76 -9.05
C ALA A 68 -1.08 -3.18 -9.54
N ALA A 69 -1.35 -4.20 -8.72
CA ALA A 69 -1.22 -5.59 -9.14
C ALA A 69 -2.25 -5.92 -10.23
N ALA A 70 -1.90 -6.78 -11.20
CA ALA A 70 -2.79 -7.16 -12.30
C ALA A 70 -3.87 -8.17 -11.88
N GLY A 71 -3.58 -9.02 -10.89
CA GLY A 71 -4.47 -9.98 -10.24
C GLY A 71 -4.55 -9.72 -8.74
N SER A 72 -4.06 -10.68 -7.96
CA SER A 72 -3.85 -10.59 -6.51
C SER A 72 -2.63 -9.72 -6.18
N GLY A 73 -2.60 -9.11 -4.99
CA GLY A 73 -1.44 -8.38 -4.48
C GLY A 73 -0.14 -9.20 -4.57
N ASP A 74 -0.22 -10.48 -4.22
CA ASP A 74 0.90 -11.43 -4.27
C ASP A 74 1.51 -11.59 -5.67
N ASP A 75 0.72 -11.43 -6.75
CA ASP A 75 1.19 -11.56 -8.13
C ASP A 75 2.23 -10.48 -8.50
N ARG A 76 2.30 -9.39 -7.74
CA ARG A 76 3.21 -8.26 -7.99
C ARG A 76 4.43 -8.25 -7.07
N ILE A 77 4.42 -9.02 -5.99
CA ILE A 77 5.50 -9.08 -5.00
C ILE A 77 6.51 -10.15 -5.44
N VAL A 78 7.72 -9.72 -5.84
CA VAL A 78 8.84 -10.58 -6.26
C VAL A 78 10.16 -10.14 -5.63
#